data_AF-A0A379EAX6-F1
#
_entry.id   AF-A0A379EAX6-F1
#
_cell.length_a   1.000
_cell.length_b   1.000
_cell.length_c   1.000
_cell.angle_alpha   90.00
_cell.angle_beta   90.00
_cell.angle_gamma   90.00
#
_symmetry.space_group_name_H-M   'P 1'
#
loop_
_entity.id
_entity.type
_entity.pdbx_description
1 polymer ?
#
loop_
_entity_poly.entity_id
_entity_poly.type
_entity_poly.pdbx_seq_one_letter_code
_entity_poly.pdbx_strand_id
1 'polypeptide(L)'
;MKIDYKHRGLYSIQDIRNFLFKKSKSKRCWSRIFGCVAVIILLFIPIFKSINRGFYFVGSKSISIDDIELFSSIIASLFTILQWYFQYQASIWNREAREIGNYELTYNLSNRRRIGELIYKELPEVIEKEDIYSLYNEKTKYYDSPKEINSYQETSYRMLENCIWNRYLFSKMYEYKRTIAGFILLLLPLIIICFQDSLSLVFYTVSVISVSSLVFNFVESLLSVKSIISPIETLIKELMSSKIDTVEKFQNVYSAYAHINLKSPNIPNHLYQRHRENLNKTWTEIQKKLPASDVALSIHTVLPIIKNILDTNQIDWAVTGSASEVLRGTKIYCSDIDIIIADSRDIERVNRLFRPFIVEDIIFYPSRTIRSYYGKLSIGGINIDVICDIENLISSNCWVPHPTLEIEKIWFYGVKYPTTSLGFERKVENILVKKEFEQSF
;
A
#
# COMPACT_ATOMS: atom_id res chain seq x y z
N MET A 1 -3.25 -8.98 24.88
CA MET A 1 -4.33 -7.99 24.69
C MET A 1 -5.42 -8.69 23.88
N LYS A 2 -6.56 -9.04 24.49
CA LYS A 2 -7.69 -9.65 23.75
C LYS A 2 -8.30 -8.52 22.91
N ILE A 3 -8.06 -8.54 21.61
CA ILE A 3 -8.69 -7.59 20.68
C ILE A 3 -10.18 -7.93 20.65
N ASP A 4 -11.03 -6.98 21.05
CA ASP A 4 -12.47 -7.13 20.95
C ASP A 4 -12.87 -7.09 19.46
N TYR A 5 -13.30 -8.23 18.93
CA TYR A 5 -13.63 -8.40 17.51
C TYR A 5 -14.98 -7.75 17.12
N LYS A 6 -15.70 -7.13 18.06
CA LYS A 6 -17.01 -6.49 17.81
C LYS A 6 -16.95 -5.28 16.87
N HIS A 7 -15.78 -4.66 16.70
CA HIS A 7 -15.67 -3.33 16.08
C HIS A 7 -15.05 -3.28 14.68
N ARG A 8 -15.47 -4.19 13.77
CA ARG A 8 -14.94 -4.28 12.39
C ARG A 8 -15.98 -3.96 11.30
N GLY A 9 -16.00 -2.76 10.66
CA GLY A 9 -17.00 -2.31 9.67
C GLY A 9 -16.80 -1.20 8.58
N LEU A 10 -15.83 -0.25 8.58
CA LEU A 10 -15.93 0.99 7.74
C LEU A 10 -14.71 1.37 6.87
N TYR A 11 -13.45 1.25 7.32
CA TYR A 11 -12.29 1.74 6.54
C TYR A 11 -11.39 0.61 6.00
N SER A 12 -11.03 0.63 4.71
CA SER A 12 -10.09 -0.34 4.10
C SER A 12 -8.61 0.00 4.38
N ILE A 13 -7.66 -0.92 4.08
CA ILE A 13 -6.21 -0.59 4.12
C ILE A 13 -5.92 0.63 3.23
N GLN A 14 -6.60 0.73 2.09
CA GLN A 14 -6.46 1.85 1.17
C GLN A 14 -6.88 3.17 1.82
N ASP A 15 -7.98 3.19 2.56
CA ASP A 15 -8.49 4.40 3.21
C ASP A 15 -7.53 4.88 4.31
N ILE A 16 -7.03 3.94 5.09
CA ILE A 16 -5.97 4.15 6.09
C ILE A 16 -4.73 4.77 5.42
N ARG A 17 -4.24 4.15 4.35
CA ARG A 17 -3.06 4.63 3.62
C ARG A 17 -3.30 6.03 3.05
N ASN A 18 -4.47 6.28 2.48
CA ASN A 18 -4.86 7.58 1.94
C ASN A 18 -4.91 8.66 3.03
N PHE A 19 -5.42 8.33 4.21
CA PHE A 19 -5.45 9.21 5.37
C PHE A 19 -4.03 9.64 5.79
N LEU A 20 -3.11 8.69 5.91
CA LEU A 20 -1.72 8.96 6.27
C LEU A 20 -1.00 9.79 5.20
N PHE A 21 -1.20 9.50 3.91
CA PHE A 21 -0.68 10.33 2.83
C PHE A 21 -1.24 11.76 2.87
N LYS A 22 -2.54 11.94 3.19
CA LYS A 22 -3.16 13.26 3.35
C LYS A 22 -2.54 14.01 4.53
N LYS A 23 -2.31 13.34 5.67
CA LYS A 23 -1.65 13.91 6.86
C LYS A 23 -0.22 14.33 6.53
N SER A 24 0.56 13.47 5.88
CA SER A 24 1.91 13.79 5.39
C SER A 24 1.92 15.00 4.45
N LYS A 25 1.02 15.03 3.46
CA LYS A 25 0.90 16.14 2.50
C LYS A 25 0.58 17.46 3.19
N SER A 26 -0.32 17.44 4.19
CA SER A 26 -0.66 18.61 5.00
C SER A 26 0.56 19.13 5.78
N LYS A 27 1.27 18.25 6.51
CA LYS A 27 2.48 18.63 7.25
C LYS A 27 3.58 19.18 6.34
N ARG A 28 3.75 18.61 5.15
CA ARG A 28 4.69 19.11 4.14
C ARG A 28 4.30 20.49 3.60
N CYS A 29 3.01 20.78 3.47
CA CYS A 29 2.52 22.10 3.10
C CYS A 29 2.91 23.14 4.17
N TRP A 30 2.63 22.84 5.44
CA TRP A 30 3.01 23.68 6.58
C TRP A 30 4.52 23.94 6.66
N SER A 31 5.33 22.89 6.48
CA SER A 31 6.79 23.03 6.43
C SER A 31 7.26 24.05 5.38
N ARG A 32 6.69 23.99 4.17
CA ARG A 32 6.99 24.96 3.10
C ARG A 32 6.53 26.37 3.45
N ILE A 33 5.33 26.53 4.02
CA ILE A 33 4.81 27.84 4.44
C ILE A 33 5.75 28.48 5.45
N PHE A 34 6.15 27.75 6.49
CA PHE A 34 7.04 28.27 7.52
C PHE A 34 8.43 28.61 6.98
N GLY A 35 8.99 27.77 6.09
CA GLY A 35 10.25 28.08 5.43
C GLY A 35 10.18 29.34 4.55
N CYS A 36 9.08 29.52 3.80
CA CYS A 36 8.86 30.73 3.01
C CYS A 36 8.69 31.97 3.90
N VAL A 37 7.93 31.88 4.98
CA VAL A 37 7.74 32.99 5.94
C VAL A 37 9.07 33.39 6.57
N ALA A 38 9.90 32.42 6.98
CA ALA A 38 11.24 32.68 7.50
C ALA A 38 12.09 33.50 6.51
N VAL A 39 12.13 33.08 5.24
CA VAL A 39 12.88 33.81 4.19
C VAL A 39 12.29 35.18 3.92
N ILE A 40 10.97 35.31 3.85
CA ILE A 40 10.30 36.60 3.60
C ILE A 40 10.66 37.62 4.70
N ILE A 41 10.60 37.19 5.97
CA ILE A 41 10.99 38.04 7.12
C ILE A 41 12.43 38.52 6.98
N LEU A 42 13.34 37.63 6.57
CA LEU A 42 14.75 37.97 6.38
C LEU A 42 14.98 38.89 5.18
N LEU A 43 14.20 38.76 4.09
CA LEU A 43 14.32 39.61 2.91
C LEU A 43 13.72 41.02 3.10
N PHE A 44 12.75 41.19 4.01
CA PHE A 44 12.16 42.49 4.30
C PHE A 44 13.16 43.49 4.89
N ILE A 45 14.14 43.01 5.66
CA ILE A 45 15.11 43.86 6.36
C ILE A 45 16.06 44.62 5.39
N PRO A 46 16.74 43.96 4.43
CA PRO A 46 17.55 44.65 3.43
C PRO A 46 16.75 45.67 2.61
N ILE A 47 15.50 45.36 2.29
CA ILE A 47 14.59 46.26 1.55
C ILE A 47 14.27 47.49 2.42
N PHE A 48 13.92 47.28 3.68
CA PHE A 48 13.62 48.36 4.62
C PHE A 48 14.84 49.27 4.85
N LYS A 49 16.03 48.69 5.04
CA LYS A 49 17.30 49.45 5.12
C LYS A 49 17.56 50.29 3.88
N SER A 50 17.30 49.74 2.69
CA SER A 50 17.48 50.46 1.42
C SER A 50 16.52 51.64 1.27
N ILE A 51 15.25 51.47 1.67
CA ILE A 51 14.25 52.55 1.65
C ILE A 51 14.61 53.65 2.67
N ASN A 52 15.02 53.27 3.89
CA ASN A 52 15.36 54.24 4.93
C ASN A 52 16.63 55.04 4.61
N ARG A 53 17.61 54.46 3.88
CA ARG A 53 18.76 55.23 3.34
C ARG A 53 18.32 56.28 2.31
N GLY A 54 17.23 56.04 1.57
CA GLY A 54 16.71 56.94 0.54
C GLY A 54 15.82 58.07 1.07
N PHE A 55 15.15 57.87 2.20
CA PHE A 55 14.28 58.85 2.85
C PHE A 55 14.82 59.15 4.25
N TYR A 56 15.60 60.23 4.40
CA TYR A 56 16.04 60.74 5.71
C TYR A 56 14.83 61.19 6.53
N PHE A 57 14.19 60.25 7.22
CA PHE A 57 13.06 60.52 8.12
C PHE A 57 13.60 61.10 9.43
N VAL A 58 13.86 62.42 9.42
CA VAL A 58 14.19 63.19 10.62
C VAL A 58 12.90 63.33 11.43
N GLY A 59 12.73 62.53 12.49
CA GLY A 59 11.66 62.86 13.45
C GLY A 59 11.19 61.81 14.45
N SER A 60 11.54 60.53 14.38
CA SER A 60 11.04 59.55 15.37
C SER A 60 12.16 58.94 16.20
N LYS A 61 12.00 59.03 17.53
CA LYS A 61 12.92 58.48 18.54
C LYS A 61 12.65 56.98 18.81
N SER A 62 12.30 56.22 17.77
CA SER A 62 11.65 54.91 17.92
C SER A 62 12.47 53.79 17.25
N ILE A 63 12.80 52.77 18.05
CA ILE A 63 13.36 51.44 17.72
C ILE A 63 14.63 51.46 16.83
N SER A 64 15.76 50.97 17.36
CA SER A 64 16.97 50.86 16.55
C SER A 64 16.79 49.81 15.45
N ILE A 65 17.44 50.01 14.29
CA ILE A 65 17.42 49.04 13.20
C ILE A 65 17.98 47.68 13.69
N ASP A 66 18.96 47.71 14.58
CA ASP A 66 19.58 46.52 15.16
C ASP A 66 18.58 45.72 16.03
N ASP A 67 17.68 46.38 16.75
CA ASP A 67 16.60 45.72 17.49
C ASP A 67 15.62 45.00 16.55
N ILE A 68 15.32 45.61 15.39
CA ILE A 68 14.46 45.01 14.36
C ILE A 68 15.14 43.79 13.73
N GLU A 69 16.45 43.88 13.45
CA GLU A 69 17.24 42.75 12.92
C GLU A 69 17.28 41.58 13.88
N LEU A 70 17.53 41.84 15.17
CA LEU A 70 17.56 40.82 16.20
C LEU A 70 16.18 40.17 16.37
N PHE A 71 15.12 40.97 16.47
CA PHE A 71 13.76 40.47 16.62
C PHE A 71 13.33 39.60 15.43
N SER A 72 13.60 40.07 14.21
CA SER A 72 13.28 39.33 12.98
C SER A 72 14.10 38.05 12.87
N SER A 73 15.35 38.04 13.34
CA SER A 73 16.21 36.86 13.40
C SER A 73 15.65 35.80 14.36
N ILE A 74 15.16 36.20 15.53
CA ILE A 74 14.51 35.31 16.51
C ILE A 74 13.26 34.69 15.89
N ILE A 75 12.41 35.50 15.26
CA ILE A 75 11.18 35.02 14.61
C ILE A 75 11.52 34.08 13.43
N ALA A 76 12.46 34.46 12.56
CA ALA A 76 12.88 33.62 11.44
C ALA A 76 13.45 32.28 11.91
N SER A 77 14.23 32.28 12.99
CA SER A 77 14.76 31.05 13.61
C SER A 77 13.63 30.14 14.10
N LEU A 78 12.63 30.69 14.78
CA LEU A 78 11.45 29.95 15.22
C LEU A 78 10.72 29.30 14.03
N PHE A 79 10.53 30.05 12.94
CA PHE A 79 9.90 29.51 11.73
C PHE A 79 10.74 28.44 11.03
N THR A 80 12.07 28.57 11.02
CA THR A 80 12.98 27.53 10.50
C THR A 80 12.92 26.24 11.35
N ILE A 81 12.85 26.35 12.68
CA ILE A 81 12.66 25.20 13.56
C ILE A 81 11.30 24.54 13.30
N LEU A 82 10.23 25.32 13.17
CA LEU A 82 8.91 24.81 12.82
C LEU A 82 8.93 24.11 11.46
N GLN A 83 9.58 24.70 10.45
CA GLN A 83 9.78 24.07 9.15
C GLN A 83 10.38 22.65 9.29
N TRP A 84 11.45 22.50 10.07
CA TRP A 84 12.09 21.20 10.31
C TRP A 84 11.19 20.22 11.05
N TYR A 85 10.52 20.68 12.11
CA TYR A 85 9.57 19.86 12.85
C TYR A 85 8.45 19.31 11.96
N PHE A 86 7.84 20.16 11.14
CA PHE A 86 6.77 19.76 10.21
C PHE A 86 7.29 18.86 9.08
N GLN A 87 8.53 19.07 8.62
CA GLN A 87 9.18 18.21 7.62
C GLN A 87 9.46 16.80 8.18
N TYR A 88 9.98 16.72 9.41
CA TYR A 88 10.21 15.46 10.11
C TYR A 88 8.91 14.68 10.30
N GLN A 89 7.87 15.35 10.82
CA GLN A 89 6.53 14.78 10.92
C GLN A 89 6.03 14.26 9.57
N ALA A 90 6.12 15.07 8.51
CA ALA A 90 5.70 14.66 7.17
C ALA A 90 6.41 13.40 6.67
N SER A 91 7.70 13.22 7.03
CA SER A 91 8.50 12.04 6.70
C SER A 91 8.01 10.78 7.43
N ILE A 92 7.70 10.88 8.73
CA ILE A 92 7.13 9.78 9.53
C ILE A 92 5.82 9.28 8.90
N TRP A 93 4.84 10.18 8.76
CA TRP A 93 3.52 9.82 8.20
C TRP A 93 3.63 9.25 6.77
N ASN A 94 4.60 9.72 5.99
CA ASN A 94 4.85 9.19 4.66
C ASN A 94 5.42 7.77 4.68
N ARG A 95 6.33 7.50 5.61
CA ARG A 95 6.94 6.19 5.78
C ARG A 95 5.90 5.17 6.25
N GLU A 96 5.10 5.51 7.25
CA GLU A 96 4.00 4.67 7.74
C GLU A 96 2.99 4.34 6.62
N ALA A 97 2.59 5.33 5.83
CA ALA A 97 1.69 5.11 4.68
C ALA A 97 2.26 4.07 3.68
N ARG A 98 3.58 4.04 3.50
CA ARG A 98 4.26 3.11 2.60
C ARG A 98 4.47 1.74 3.20
N GLU A 99 4.75 1.67 4.50
CA GLU A 99 4.80 0.40 5.24
C GLU A 99 3.44 -0.30 5.17
N ILE A 100 2.35 0.46 5.35
CA ILE A 100 0.98 -0.05 5.16
C ILE A 100 0.72 -0.48 3.71
N GLY A 101 1.22 0.27 2.72
CA GLY A 101 1.17 -0.16 1.32
C GLY A 101 1.93 -1.46 1.06
N ASN A 102 3.06 -1.70 1.73
CA ASN A 102 3.81 -2.96 1.62
C ASN A 102 3.07 -4.14 2.29
N TYR A 103 2.33 -3.87 3.37
CA TYR A 103 1.44 -4.86 4.00
C TYR A 103 0.24 -5.18 3.13
N GLU A 104 -0.36 -4.18 2.49
CA GLU A 104 -1.44 -4.37 1.51
C GLU A 104 -1.00 -5.30 0.37
N LEU A 105 0.20 -5.05 -0.16
CA LEU A 105 0.76 -5.82 -1.27
C LEU A 105 0.97 -7.30 -0.90
N THR A 106 1.35 -7.59 0.34
CA THR A 106 1.59 -8.96 0.84
C THR A 106 0.38 -9.58 1.52
N TYR A 107 -0.75 -8.86 1.57
CA TYR A 107 -1.95 -9.27 2.30
C TYR A 107 -2.45 -10.65 1.90
N ASN A 108 -2.41 -10.98 0.61
CA ASN A 108 -2.86 -12.28 0.11
C ASN A 108 -1.83 -13.41 0.24
N LEU A 109 -0.57 -13.08 0.50
CA LEU A 109 0.55 -14.01 0.63
C LEU A 109 0.87 -14.39 2.07
N SER A 110 0.40 -13.58 3.01
CA SER A 110 0.73 -13.68 4.43
C SER A 110 -0.54 -13.89 5.25
N ASN A 111 -0.34 -14.15 6.53
CA ASN A 111 -1.44 -14.26 7.49
C ASN A 111 -2.24 -12.95 7.55
N ARG A 112 -3.49 -12.98 7.05
CA ARG A 112 -4.32 -11.78 6.91
C ARG A 112 -4.67 -11.19 8.27
N ARG A 113 -4.91 -12.06 9.27
CA ARG A 113 -5.20 -11.64 10.66
C ARG A 113 -4.02 -10.88 11.26
N ARG A 114 -2.81 -11.41 11.12
CA ARG A 114 -1.58 -10.76 11.62
C ARG A 114 -1.30 -9.44 10.93
N ILE A 115 -1.49 -9.36 9.60
CA ILE A 115 -1.36 -8.08 8.89
C ILE A 115 -2.39 -7.07 9.42
N GLY A 116 -3.63 -7.51 9.64
CA GLY A 116 -4.63 -6.68 10.29
C GLY A 116 -4.14 -6.13 11.63
N GLU A 117 -3.65 -6.99 12.53
CA GLU A 117 -3.12 -6.58 13.84
C GLU A 117 -1.98 -5.56 13.73
N LEU A 118 -1.04 -5.75 12.80
CA LEU A 118 0.05 -4.81 12.55
C LEU A 118 -0.50 -3.46 12.09
N ILE A 119 -1.44 -3.45 11.16
CA ILE A 119 -2.06 -2.22 10.65
C ILE A 119 -2.84 -1.52 11.77
N TYR A 120 -3.60 -2.24 12.60
CA TYR A 120 -4.33 -1.64 13.72
C TYR A 120 -3.40 -1.02 14.77
N LYS A 121 -2.22 -1.60 15.01
CA LYS A 121 -1.23 -1.07 15.95
C LYS A 121 -0.72 0.31 15.53
N GLU A 122 -0.56 0.53 14.22
CA GLU A 122 -0.03 1.78 13.67
C GLU A 122 -1.09 2.90 13.58
N LEU A 123 -2.37 2.63 13.88
CA LEU A 123 -3.48 3.61 13.76
C LEU A 123 -4.33 3.80 15.02
N PRO A 124 -3.74 4.16 16.18
CA PRO A 124 -4.52 4.42 17.39
C PRO A 124 -5.53 5.58 17.25
N GLU A 125 -5.26 6.59 16.42
CA GLU A 125 -6.16 7.76 16.25
C GLU A 125 -7.42 7.46 15.41
N VAL A 126 -7.44 6.38 14.62
CA VAL A 126 -8.64 5.99 13.82
C VAL A 126 -9.63 5.19 14.67
N ILE A 127 -9.15 4.62 15.79
CA ILE A 127 -9.89 3.67 16.64
C ILE A 127 -10.96 4.36 17.52
N GLU A 128 -10.88 5.68 17.74
CA GLU A 128 -11.86 6.37 18.60
C GLU A 128 -13.23 6.57 17.96
N LYS A 129 -13.39 6.35 16.64
CA LYS A 129 -14.69 6.45 15.98
C LYS A 129 -14.83 5.38 14.90
N GLU A 130 -15.52 4.33 15.32
CA GLU A 130 -16.23 3.41 14.44
C GLU A 130 -15.38 2.39 13.66
N ASP A 131 -16.07 1.36 13.23
CA ASP A 131 -15.56 0.01 13.01
C ASP A 131 -14.71 -0.13 11.72
N ILE A 132 -13.86 -1.15 11.49
CA ILE A 132 -13.12 -1.43 10.20
C ILE A 132 -13.50 -2.75 9.43
N TYR A 133 -14.03 -2.71 8.20
CA TYR A 133 -14.31 -3.90 7.37
C TYR A 133 -13.14 -4.19 6.42
N SER A 134 -13.14 -5.40 5.85
CA SER A 134 -12.14 -6.01 4.95
C SER A 134 -11.00 -5.07 4.58
N LEU A 135 -9.82 -5.41 5.10
CA LEU A 135 -8.56 -4.77 4.79
C LEU A 135 -8.32 -4.60 3.27
N TYR A 136 -9.02 -5.37 2.44
CA TYR A 136 -9.00 -5.28 0.99
C TYR A 136 -10.40 -5.02 0.41
N ASN A 137 -10.51 -4.06 -0.52
CA ASN A 137 -11.70 -3.84 -1.34
C ASN A 137 -11.47 -4.47 -2.72
N GLU A 138 -12.04 -5.65 -2.96
CA GLU A 138 -11.91 -6.37 -4.24
C GLU A 138 -12.52 -5.62 -5.43
N LYS A 139 -13.50 -4.73 -5.18
CA LYS A 139 -14.17 -3.95 -6.22
C LYS A 139 -13.32 -2.78 -6.74
N THR A 140 -12.36 -2.31 -5.96
CA THR A 140 -11.37 -1.31 -6.40
C THR A 140 -10.10 -2.03 -6.84
N LYS A 141 -10.12 -2.69 -8.00
CA LYS A 141 -8.89 -3.20 -8.62
C LYS A 141 -8.01 -2.01 -9.00
N TYR A 142 -7.10 -1.65 -8.10
CA TYR A 142 -6.10 -0.61 -8.32
C TYR A 142 -5.07 -1.02 -9.38
N TYR A 143 -4.96 -2.33 -9.63
CA TYR A 143 -4.03 -2.96 -10.56
C TYR A 143 -4.80 -3.76 -11.60
N ASP A 144 -4.40 -3.62 -12.86
CA ASP A 144 -4.84 -4.48 -13.96
C ASP A 144 -3.71 -5.47 -14.25
N SER A 145 -3.44 -6.35 -13.29
CA SER A 145 -2.42 -7.39 -13.45
C SER A 145 -2.97 -8.54 -14.30
N PRO A 146 -2.10 -9.24 -15.07
CA PRO A 146 -2.48 -10.49 -15.73
C PRO A 146 -3.14 -11.45 -14.74
N LYS A 147 -4.05 -12.26 -15.27
CA LYS A 147 -4.72 -13.33 -14.53
C LYS A 147 -3.69 -14.38 -14.13
N GLU A 148 -3.42 -14.50 -12.84
CA GLU A 148 -2.39 -15.36 -12.27
C GLU A 148 -2.93 -16.09 -11.05
N ILE A 149 -2.83 -17.42 -11.04
CA ILE A 149 -3.19 -18.26 -9.87
C ILE A 149 -2.02 -18.35 -8.88
N ASN A 150 -0.77 -18.20 -9.35
CA ASN A 150 0.38 -18.12 -8.47
C ASN A 150 0.43 -16.71 -7.88
N SER A 151 0.17 -16.63 -6.58
CA SER A 151 0.08 -15.38 -5.84
C SER A 151 1.40 -14.60 -5.77
N TYR A 152 2.56 -15.28 -5.81
CA TYR A 152 3.87 -14.62 -5.90
C TYR A 152 4.02 -13.91 -7.24
N GLN A 153 3.65 -14.58 -8.33
CA GLN A 153 3.71 -14.02 -9.67
C GLN A 153 2.72 -12.86 -9.84
N GLU A 154 1.49 -13.03 -9.37
CA GLU A 154 0.45 -11.98 -9.40
C GLU A 154 0.94 -10.73 -8.67
N THR A 155 1.46 -10.89 -7.45
CA THR A 155 1.97 -9.78 -6.64
C THR A 155 3.18 -9.13 -7.30
N SER A 156 4.04 -9.92 -7.94
CA SER A 156 5.19 -9.42 -8.70
C SER A 156 4.78 -8.59 -9.92
N TYR A 157 3.67 -8.91 -10.58
CA TYR A 157 3.12 -8.07 -11.65
C TYR A 157 2.59 -6.72 -11.13
N ARG A 158 1.99 -6.70 -9.95
CA ARG A 158 1.58 -5.43 -9.30
C ARG A 158 2.81 -4.57 -8.95
N MET A 159 3.89 -5.19 -8.47
CA MET A 159 5.17 -4.50 -8.25
C MET A 159 5.74 -3.96 -9.56
N LEU A 160 5.69 -4.75 -10.64
CA LEU A 160 6.20 -4.38 -11.95
C LEU A 160 5.45 -3.16 -12.52
N GLU A 161 4.11 -3.17 -12.50
CA GLU A 161 3.27 -2.03 -12.91
C GLU A 161 3.69 -0.75 -12.17
N ASN A 162 3.77 -0.85 -10.83
CA ASN A 162 4.14 0.26 -9.98
C ASN A 162 5.57 0.76 -10.28
N CYS A 163 6.53 -0.14 -10.50
CA CYS A 163 7.90 0.21 -10.85
C CYS A 163 8.00 0.93 -12.19
N ILE A 164 7.31 0.45 -13.22
CA ILE A 164 7.30 1.07 -14.56
C ILE A 164 6.74 2.50 -14.46
N TRP A 165 5.61 2.67 -13.76
CA TRP A 165 5.00 3.98 -13.57
C TRP A 165 5.91 4.92 -12.78
N ASN A 166 6.45 4.45 -11.66
CA ASN A 166 7.33 5.23 -10.81
C ASN A 166 8.61 5.62 -11.55
N ARG A 167 9.20 4.73 -12.34
CA ARG A 167 10.39 5.02 -13.15
C ARG A 167 10.14 6.20 -14.10
N TYR A 168 9.01 6.17 -14.80
CA TYR A 168 8.61 7.23 -15.72
C TYR A 168 8.37 8.55 -14.97
N LEU A 169 7.56 8.50 -13.91
CA LEU A 169 7.17 9.68 -13.14
C LEU A 169 8.36 10.31 -12.42
N PHE A 170 9.29 9.52 -11.89
CA PHE A 170 10.54 10.02 -11.32
C PHE A 170 11.45 10.65 -12.37
N SER A 171 11.48 10.12 -13.59
CA SER A 171 12.18 10.78 -14.72
C SER A 171 11.61 12.17 -14.97
N LYS A 172 10.29 12.30 -15.08
CA LYS A 172 9.62 13.59 -15.32
C LYS A 172 9.75 14.56 -14.15
N MET A 173 9.67 14.06 -12.93
CA MET A 173 9.91 14.86 -11.74
C MET A 173 11.36 15.35 -11.66
N TYR A 174 12.34 14.52 -12.03
CA TYR A 174 13.74 14.91 -12.08
C TYR A 174 14.01 15.96 -13.16
N GLU A 175 13.47 15.78 -14.37
CA GLU A 175 13.54 16.78 -15.45
C GLU A 175 13.02 18.15 -14.98
N TYR A 176 11.83 18.17 -14.35
CA TYR A 176 11.21 19.38 -13.81
C TYR A 176 12.01 20.02 -12.66
N LYS A 177 12.51 19.23 -11.72
CA LYS A 177 13.31 19.78 -10.61
C LYS A 177 14.68 20.26 -11.08
N ARG A 178 15.29 19.60 -12.06
CA ARG A 178 16.61 19.99 -12.59
C ARG A 178 16.57 21.37 -13.23
N THR A 179 15.49 21.72 -13.94
CA THR A 179 15.36 23.08 -14.52
C THR A 179 15.26 24.13 -13.41
N ILE A 180 14.46 23.87 -12.36
CA ILE A 180 14.36 24.76 -11.19
C ILE A 180 15.69 24.88 -10.45
N ALA A 181 16.47 23.79 -10.37
CA ALA A 181 17.75 23.77 -9.68
C ALA A 181 18.73 24.82 -10.23
N GLY A 182 18.77 24.97 -11.56
CA GLY A 182 19.60 25.99 -12.22
C GLY A 182 19.23 27.41 -11.78
N PHE A 183 17.94 27.71 -11.65
CA PHE A 183 17.48 29.03 -11.17
C PHE A 183 17.82 29.26 -9.69
N ILE A 184 17.65 28.25 -8.83
CA ILE A 184 17.97 28.37 -7.39
C ILE A 184 19.47 28.60 -7.19
N LEU A 185 20.32 27.85 -7.90
CA LEU A 185 21.78 28.01 -7.85
C LEU A 185 22.24 29.41 -8.30
N LEU A 186 21.53 30.03 -9.26
CA LEU A 186 21.83 31.37 -9.74
C LEU A 186 21.36 32.46 -8.76
N LEU A 187 20.29 32.23 -8.02
CA LEU A 187 19.77 33.17 -7.01
C LEU A 187 20.57 33.15 -5.69
N LEU A 188 21.22 32.03 -5.36
CA LEU A 188 21.92 31.86 -4.09
C LEU A 188 23.03 32.91 -3.82
N PRO A 189 23.91 33.24 -4.79
CA PRO A 189 24.94 34.27 -4.60
C PRO A 189 24.33 35.66 -4.42
N LEU A 190 23.24 35.97 -5.12
CA LEU A 190 22.55 37.26 -4.98
C LEU A 190 21.99 37.43 -3.58
N ILE A 191 21.41 36.36 -3.02
CA ILE A 191 20.91 36.35 -1.64
C ILE A 191 22.06 36.56 -0.65
N ILE A 192 23.21 35.89 -0.83
CA ILE A 192 24.39 36.05 0.04
C ILE A 192 24.93 37.49 0.00
N ILE A 193 25.01 38.09 -1.19
CA ILE A 193 25.47 39.47 -1.37
C ILE A 193 24.52 40.46 -0.67
N CYS A 194 23.20 40.24 -0.75
CA CYS A 194 22.21 41.07 -0.06
C CYS A 194 22.36 41.05 1.47
N PHE A 195 22.93 39.99 2.05
CA PHE A 195 23.11 39.85 3.50
C PHE A 195 24.48 40.35 4.01
N GLN A 196 25.42 40.63 3.11
CA GLN A 196 26.79 41.07 3.46
C GLN A 196 26.83 42.47 4.11
N ASP A 197 25.82 43.31 3.84
CA ASP A 197 25.68 44.68 4.35
C ASP A 197 25.08 44.77 5.78
N SER A 198 24.85 43.63 6.45
CA SER A 198 24.30 43.60 7.81
C SER A 198 25.39 43.71 8.88
N LEU A 199 25.17 44.60 9.86
CA LEU A 199 26.08 44.80 11.01
C LEU A 199 25.91 43.70 12.07
N SER A 200 24.74 43.05 12.12
CA SER A 200 24.45 41.98 13.06
C SER A 200 24.91 40.60 12.56
N LEU A 201 25.97 40.07 13.19
CA LEU A 201 26.45 38.69 12.95
C LEU A 201 25.34 37.64 13.16
N VAL A 202 24.42 37.89 14.10
CA VAL A 202 23.28 37.01 14.38
C VAL A 202 22.33 36.95 13.19
N PHE A 203 22.00 38.10 12.61
CA PHE A 203 21.11 38.18 11.46
C PHE A 203 21.72 37.49 10.23
N TYR A 204 23.01 37.72 9.98
CA TYR A 204 23.73 37.03 8.90
C TYR A 204 23.69 35.49 9.10
N THR A 205 23.98 35.02 10.31
CA THR A 205 24.01 33.58 10.64
C THR A 205 22.65 32.93 10.44
N VAL A 206 21.57 33.52 10.97
CA VAL A 206 20.20 33.01 10.82
C VAL A 206 19.77 33.02 9.35
N SER A 207 20.16 34.05 8.60
CA SER A 207 19.88 34.15 7.17
C SER A 207 20.53 33.04 6.39
N VAL A 208 21.83 32.80 6.63
CA VAL A 208 22.58 31.70 6.00
C VAL A 208 21.94 30.36 6.36
N ILE A 209 21.66 30.08 7.63
CA ILE A 209 21.05 28.81 8.06
C ILE A 209 19.70 28.57 7.36
N SER A 210 18.83 29.59 7.31
CA SER A 210 17.48 29.45 6.74
C SER A 210 17.52 29.22 5.23
N VAL A 211 18.35 29.98 4.51
CA VAL A 211 18.54 29.84 3.05
C VAL A 211 19.21 28.49 2.73
N SER A 212 20.28 28.15 3.43
CA SER A 212 20.97 26.87 3.27
C SER A 212 20.06 25.68 3.55
N SER A 213 19.15 25.77 4.52
CA SER A 213 18.20 24.71 4.81
C SER A 213 17.22 24.47 3.66
N LEU A 214 16.67 25.52 3.05
CA LEU A 214 15.76 25.37 1.91
C LEU A 214 16.48 24.78 0.69
N VAL A 215 17.71 25.22 0.46
CA VAL A 215 18.55 24.75 -0.65
C VAL A 215 18.93 23.29 -0.43
N PHE A 216 19.32 22.92 0.79
CA PHE A 216 19.59 21.54 1.17
C PHE A 216 18.36 20.66 0.94
N ASN A 217 17.19 21.06 1.44
CA ASN A 217 15.93 20.34 1.24
C ASN A 217 15.58 20.15 -0.25
N PHE A 218 15.86 21.17 -1.07
CA PHE A 218 15.65 21.09 -2.51
C PHE A 218 16.62 20.12 -3.19
N VAL A 219 17.92 20.23 -2.88
CA VAL A 219 18.98 19.37 -3.43
C VAL A 219 18.78 17.92 -2.99
N GLU A 220 18.52 17.68 -1.72
CA GLU A 220 18.18 16.37 -1.17
C GLU A 220 16.98 15.79 -1.93
N SER A 221 15.93 16.59 -2.13
CA SER A 221 14.74 16.14 -2.85
C SER A 221 14.97 15.91 -4.34
N LEU A 222 15.99 16.50 -4.97
CA LEU A 222 16.40 16.24 -6.35
C LEU A 222 17.22 14.96 -6.44
N LEU A 223 18.22 14.83 -5.56
CA LEU A 223 19.09 13.65 -5.47
C LEU A 223 18.29 12.40 -5.12
N SER A 224 17.30 12.51 -4.23
CA SER A 224 16.44 11.39 -3.86
C SER A 224 15.62 10.85 -5.03
N VAL A 225 15.21 11.71 -5.99
CA VAL A 225 14.53 11.25 -7.21
C VAL A 225 15.52 10.48 -8.10
N LYS A 226 16.72 11.05 -8.28
CA LYS A 226 17.74 10.49 -9.16
C LYS A 226 18.27 9.16 -8.65
N SER A 227 18.51 9.04 -7.34
CA SER A 227 19.10 7.85 -6.72
C SER A 227 18.21 6.61 -6.81
N ILE A 228 16.90 6.79 -7.06
CA ILE A 228 15.91 5.71 -7.04
C ILE A 228 15.60 5.17 -8.43
N ILE A 229 15.90 5.96 -9.47
CA ILE A 229 15.71 5.57 -10.87
C ILE A 229 16.46 4.28 -11.22
N SER A 230 17.76 4.20 -10.89
CA SER A 230 18.57 3.03 -11.24
C SER A 230 18.18 1.75 -10.49
N PRO A 231 17.94 1.77 -9.16
CA PRO A 231 17.40 0.62 -8.45
C PRO A 231 16.07 0.11 -9.03
N ILE A 232 15.17 1.02 -9.44
CA ILE A 232 13.91 0.63 -10.08
C ILE A 232 14.16 -0.04 -11.43
N GLU A 233 15.09 0.45 -12.25
CA GLU A 233 15.42 -0.20 -13.53
C GLU A 233 15.98 -1.59 -13.34
N THR A 234 16.85 -1.80 -12.35
CA THR A 234 17.36 -3.12 -12.00
C THR A 234 16.22 -4.05 -11.58
N LEU A 235 15.32 -3.57 -10.72
CA LEU A 235 14.17 -4.36 -10.27
C LEU A 235 13.20 -4.68 -11.41
N ILE A 236 12.94 -3.74 -12.34
CA ILE A 236 12.12 -4.01 -13.54
C ILE A 236 12.75 -5.13 -14.38
N LYS A 237 14.07 -5.11 -14.58
CA LYS A 237 14.76 -6.17 -15.32
C LYS A 237 14.61 -7.52 -14.63
N GLU A 238 14.74 -7.56 -13.30
CA GLU A 238 14.58 -8.79 -12.51
C GLU A 238 13.14 -9.32 -12.56
N LEU A 239 12.14 -8.45 -12.38
CA LEU A 239 10.72 -8.80 -12.46
C LEU A 239 10.29 -9.29 -13.84
N MET A 240 10.99 -8.90 -14.91
CA MET A 240 10.72 -9.34 -16.28
C MET A 240 11.57 -10.54 -16.73
N SER A 241 12.69 -10.85 -16.07
CA SER A 241 13.65 -11.84 -16.57
C SER A 241 13.21 -13.28 -16.35
N SER A 242 12.44 -13.55 -15.30
CA SER A 242 12.03 -14.90 -14.93
C SER A 242 10.68 -14.94 -14.22
N LYS A 243 10.03 -16.10 -14.28
CA LYS A 243 8.82 -16.37 -13.49
C LYS A 243 9.18 -16.42 -12.01
N ILE A 244 8.42 -15.69 -11.19
CA ILE A 244 8.54 -15.59 -9.74
C ILE A 244 7.46 -16.48 -9.14
N ASP A 245 7.78 -17.75 -9.08
CA ASP A 245 6.88 -18.84 -8.68
C ASP A 245 7.25 -19.49 -7.35
N THR A 246 8.41 -19.12 -6.78
CA THR A 246 8.90 -19.63 -5.49
C THR A 246 8.99 -18.53 -4.44
N VAL A 247 8.91 -18.94 -3.17
CA VAL A 247 9.05 -18.07 -1.99
C VAL A 247 10.38 -17.31 -2.03
N GLU A 248 11.48 -18.00 -2.35
CA GLU A 248 12.83 -17.41 -2.34
C GLU A 248 12.97 -16.31 -3.40
N LYS A 249 12.54 -16.58 -4.65
CA LYS A 249 12.53 -15.57 -5.71
C LYS A 249 11.66 -14.38 -5.31
N PHE A 250 10.48 -14.65 -4.75
CA PHE A 250 9.57 -13.60 -4.30
C PHE A 250 10.17 -12.74 -3.20
N GLN A 251 10.79 -13.34 -2.18
CA GLN A 251 11.42 -12.61 -1.08
C GLN A 251 12.54 -11.69 -1.57
N ASN A 252 13.33 -12.14 -2.55
CA ASN A 252 14.38 -11.32 -3.15
C ASN A 252 13.80 -10.06 -3.81
N VAL A 253 12.85 -10.22 -4.73
CA VAL A 253 12.25 -9.06 -5.43
C VAL A 253 11.43 -8.19 -4.48
N TYR A 254 10.72 -8.78 -3.52
CA TYR A 254 9.90 -8.04 -2.55
C TYR A 254 10.78 -7.20 -1.61
N SER A 255 11.89 -7.75 -1.11
CA SER A 255 12.80 -7.00 -0.23
C SER A 255 13.40 -5.79 -0.95
N ALA A 256 13.80 -5.95 -2.22
CA ALA A 256 14.27 -4.87 -3.06
C ALA A 256 13.16 -3.83 -3.31
N TYR A 257 11.96 -4.29 -3.68
CA TYR A 257 10.79 -3.43 -3.88
C TYR A 257 10.45 -2.63 -2.63
N ALA A 258 10.32 -3.28 -1.48
CA ALA A 258 9.98 -2.65 -0.21
C ALA A 258 11.01 -1.59 0.17
N HIS A 259 12.31 -1.89 0.00
CA HIS A 259 13.38 -0.94 0.26
C HIS A 259 13.30 0.30 -0.63
N ILE A 260 13.08 0.11 -1.94
CA ILE A 260 12.88 1.19 -2.92
C ILE A 260 11.64 2.00 -2.57
N ASN A 261 10.53 1.32 -2.28
CA ASN A 261 9.25 1.94 -1.97
C ASN A 261 9.35 2.78 -0.70
N LEU A 262 10.07 2.37 0.35
CA LEU A 262 10.22 3.19 1.55
C LEU A 262 11.06 4.46 1.32
N LYS A 263 12.08 4.39 0.45
CA LYS A 263 12.98 5.52 0.15
C LYS A 263 12.44 6.49 -0.92
N SER A 264 11.42 6.09 -1.68
CA SER A 264 10.93 6.86 -2.82
C SER A 264 10.47 8.28 -2.45
N PRO A 265 10.63 9.32 -3.29
CA PRO A 265 9.96 10.59 -3.06
C PRO A 265 8.46 10.47 -3.36
N ASN A 266 7.65 11.36 -2.79
CA ASN A 266 6.23 11.45 -3.16
C ASN A 266 6.06 12.04 -4.55
N ILE A 267 5.19 11.41 -5.34
CA ILE A 267 4.83 11.85 -6.68
C ILE A 267 3.66 12.85 -6.55
N PRO A 268 3.77 14.06 -7.12
CA PRO A 268 2.66 15.01 -7.12
C PRO A 268 1.46 14.51 -7.95
N ASN A 269 0.23 14.65 -7.43
CA ASN A 269 -0.99 14.21 -8.13
C ASN A 269 -1.14 14.82 -9.53
N HIS A 270 -0.77 16.10 -9.72
CA HIS A 270 -0.85 16.74 -11.03
C HIS A 270 0.08 16.08 -12.07
N LEU A 271 1.23 15.54 -11.63
CA LEU A 271 2.17 14.85 -12.52
C LEU A 271 1.58 13.51 -12.95
N TYR A 272 0.97 12.78 -12.02
CA TYR A 272 0.26 11.55 -12.33
C TYR A 272 -0.90 11.80 -13.30
N GLN A 273 -1.78 12.77 -13.00
CA GLN A 273 -2.92 13.14 -13.85
C GLN A 273 -2.48 13.53 -15.27
N ARG A 274 -1.44 14.34 -15.40
CA ARG A 274 -0.89 14.78 -16.70
C ARG A 274 -0.39 13.63 -17.57
N HIS A 275 0.12 12.57 -16.96
CA HIS A 275 0.76 11.46 -17.68
C HIS A 275 -0.05 10.16 -17.66
N ARG A 276 -1.24 10.15 -17.07
CA ARG A 276 -2.07 8.95 -16.83
C ARG A 276 -2.31 8.12 -18.09
N GLU A 277 -2.68 8.76 -19.20
CA GLU A 277 -2.96 8.06 -20.46
C GLU A 277 -1.71 7.34 -20.99
N ASN A 278 -0.55 8.00 -20.94
CA ASN A 278 0.71 7.39 -21.37
C ASN A 278 1.12 6.23 -20.46
N LEU A 279 0.96 6.39 -19.13
CA LEU A 279 1.24 5.33 -18.16
C LEU A 279 0.39 4.08 -18.41
N ASN A 280 -0.93 4.28 -18.60
CA ASN A 280 -1.85 3.19 -18.88
C ASN A 280 -1.53 2.52 -20.22
N LYS A 281 -1.26 3.30 -21.27
CA LYS A 281 -0.88 2.76 -22.58
C LYS A 281 0.39 1.90 -22.49
N THR A 282 1.44 2.41 -21.86
CA THR A 282 2.69 1.66 -21.66
C THR A 282 2.46 0.37 -20.86
N TRP A 283 1.64 0.43 -19.81
CA TRP A 283 1.31 -0.77 -19.04
C TRP A 283 0.57 -1.81 -19.87
N THR A 284 -0.48 -1.42 -20.60
CA THR A 284 -1.23 -2.34 -21.47
C THR A 284 -0.34 -3.02 -22.52
N GLU A 285 0.64 -2.30 -23.08
CA GLU A 285 1.60 -2.87 -24.04
C GLU A 285 2.54 -3.91 -23.42
N ILE A 286 2.95 -3.70 -22.16
CA ILE A 286 3.80 -4.63 -21.42
C ILE A 286 2.99 -5.83 -20.96
N GLN A 287 1.80 -5.59 -20.38
CA GLN A 287 0.88 -6.61 -19.88
C GLN A 287 0.59 -7.69 -20.94
N LYS A 288 0.37 -7.29 -22.20
CA LYS A 288 0.14 -8.21 -23.33
C LYS A 288 1.29 -9.16 -23.63
N LYS A 289 2.51 -8.83 -23.18
CA LYS A 289 3.73 -9.64 -23.39
C LYS A 289 4.05 -10.52 -22.19
N LEU A 290 3.38 -10.32 -21.05
CA LEU A 290 3.60 -11.12 -19.87
C LEU A 290 2.95 -12.51 -20.08
N PRO A 291 3.64 -13.59 -19.68
CA PRO A 291 3.07 -14.92 -19.79
C PRO A 291 1.85 -15.03 -18.88
N ALA A 292 0.79 -15.67 -19.35
CA ALA A 292 -0.33 -16.06 -18.50
C ALA A 292 -0.06 -17.44 -17.89
N SER A 293 -0.43 -17.64 -16.63
CA SER A 293 -0.37 -18.97 -16.02
C SER A 293 -1.35 -19.96 -16.66
N ASP A 294 -0.86 -21.18 -16.85
CA ASP A 294 -1.70 -22.34 -17.11
C ASP A 294 -2.37 -22.77 -15.80
N VAL A 295 -3.60 -22.32 -15.61
CA VAL A 295 -4.41 -22.59 -14.42
C VAL A 295 -4.68 -24.08 -14.27
N ALA A 296 -4.97 -24.78 -15.38
CA ALA A 296 -5.28 -26.21 -15.33
C ALA A 296 -4.05 -27.01 -14.88
N LEU A 297 -2.87 -26.70 -15.42
CA LEU A 297 -1.62 -27.31 -14.98
C LEU A 297 -1.31 -26.97 -13.51
N SER A 298 -1.57 -25.74 -13.08
CA SER A 298 -1.37 -25.30 -11.69
C SER A 298 -2.27 -26.05 -10.70
N ILE A 299 -3.54 -26.27 -11.05
CA ILE A 299 -4.45 -27.10 -10.26
C ILE A 299 -3.97 -28.56 -10.25
N HIS A 300 -3.49 -29.06 -11.40
CA HIS A 300 -2.98 -30.43 -11.54
C HIS A 300 -1.74 -30.71 -10.67
N THR A 301 -0.90 -29.71 -10.41
CA THR A 301 0.27 -29.89 -9.52
C THR A 301 -0.09 -29.86 -8.03
N VAL A 302 -1.14 -29.13 -7.65
CA VAL A 302 -1.51 -28.91 -6.24
C VAL A 302 -2.52 -29.93 -5.71
N LEU A 303 -3.60 -30.20 -6.46
CA LEU A 303 -4.67 -31.06 -5.98
C LEU A 303 -4.25 -32.49 -5.63
N PRO A 304 -3.29 -33.15 -6.31
CA PRO A 304 -2.81 -34.48 -5.90
C PRO A 304 -2.27 -34.50 -4.47
N ILE A 305 -1.57 -33.43 -4.05
CA ILE A 305 -0.99 -33.30 -2.71
C ILE A 305 -2.11 -33.23 -1.68
N ILE A 306 -3.08 -32.35 -1.92
CA ILE A 306 -4.25 -32.15 -1.06
C ILE A 306 -5.06 -33.44 -0.93
N LYS A 307 -5.37 -34.06 -2.08
CA LYS A 307 -6.11 -35.31 -2.17
C LYS A 307 -5.42 -36.42 -1.39
N ASN A 308 -4.11 -36.60 -1.58
CA ASN A 308 -3.36 -37.63 -0.87
C ASN A 308 -3.42 -37.43 0.66
N ILE A 309 -3.26 -36.19 1.13
CA ILE A 309 -3.31 -35.87 2.56
C ILE A 309 -4.71 -36.12 3.13
N LEU A 310 -5.77 -35.60 2.50
CA LEU A 310 -7.13 -35.68 3.04
C LEU A 310 -7.73 -37.09 2.92
N ASP A 311 -7.60 -37.74 1.75
CA ASP A 311 -8.18 -39.07 1.52
C ASP A 311 -7.51 -40.14 2.40
N THR A 312 -6.17 -40.13 2.53
CA THR A 312 -5.44 -41.09 3.36
C THR A 312 -5.83 -40.97 4.84
N ASN A 313 -6.25 -39.77 5.26
CA ASN A 313 -6.66 -39.50 6.63
C ASN A 313 -8.19 -39.58 6.81
N GLN A 314 -8.95 -40.01 5.81
CA GLN A 314 -10.41 -40.17 5.89
C GLN A 314 -11.09 -38.87 6.35
N ILE A 315 -10.72 -37.76 5.69
CA ILE A 315 -11.38 -36.46 5.88
C ILE A 315 -12.28 -36.25 4.67
N ASP A 316 -13.57 -36.00 4.89
CA ASP A 316 -14.49 -35.68 3.81
C ASP A 316 -14.32 -34.21 3.41
N TRP A 317 -14.08 -33.99 2.11
CA TRP A 317 -13.75 -32.68 1.57
C TRP A 317 -14.22 -32.54 0.13
N ALA A 318 -14.32 -31.31 -0.35
CA ALA A 318 -14.63 -31.02 -1.74
C ALA A 318 -14.02 -29.69 -2.20
N VAL A 319 -13.62 -29.64 -3.48
CA VAL A 319 -13.30 -28.36 -4.15
C VAL A 319 -14.60 -27.62 -4.46
N THR A 320 -14.68 -26.34 -4.11
CA THR A 320 -15.84 -25.46 -4.35
C THR A 320 -15.43 -24.23 -5.18
N GLY A 321 -16.36 -23.30 -5.39
CA GLY A 321 -16.09 -22.01 -5.99
C GLY A 321 -15.53 -22.12 -7.41
N SER A 322 -14.72 -21.13 -7.78
CA SER A 322 -14.23 -20.99 -9.15
C SER A 322 -13.28 -22.12 -9.58
N ALA A 323 -12.53 -22.70 -8.64
CA ALA A 323 -11.68 -23.87 -8.92
C ALA A 323 -12.51 -25.09 -9.32
N SER A 324 -13.67 -25.30 -8.69
CA SER A 324 -14.58 -26.40 -9.05
C SER A 324 -15.13 -26.23 -10.47
N GLU A 325 -15.42 -25.00 -10.90
CA GLU A 325 -15.88 -24.69 -12.26
C GLU A 325 -14.77 -24.93 -13.31
N VAL A 326 -13.51 -24.68 -12.95
CA VAL A 326 -12.34 -25.03 -13.79
C VAL A 326 -12.21 -26.54 -13.94
N LEU A 327 -12.34 -27.30 -12.85
CA LEU A 327 -12.31 -28.77 -12.90
C LEU A 327 -13.40 -29.34 -13.82
N ARG A 328 -14.58 -28.70 -13.87
CA ARG A 328 -15.68 -29.07 -14.77
C ARG A 328 -15.53 -28.57 -16.21
N GLY A 329 -14.50 -27.76 -16.50
CA GLY A 329 -14.29 -27.15 -17.82
C GLY A 329 -15.25 -26.00 -18.15
N THR A 330 -16.00 -25.49 -17.16
CA THR A 330 -16.93 -24.37 -17.35
C THR A 330 -16.28 -22.99 -17.21
N LYS A 331 -15.14 -22.92 -16.50
CA LYS A 331 -14.28 -21.74 -16.44
C LYS A 331 -12.84 -22.08 -16.84
N ILE A 332 -12.15 -21.08 -17.38
CA ILE A 332 -10.73 -21.19 -17.75
C ILE A 332 -9.78 -20.63 -16.68
N TYR A 333 -10.32 -19.99 -15.63
CA TYR A 333 -9.52 -19.28 -14.63
C TYR A 333 -10.18 -19.28 -13.25
N CYS A 334 -9.35 -19.48 -12.22
CA CYS A 334 -9.62 -19.20 -10.81
C CYS A 334 -8.40 -18.49 -10.20
N SER A 335 -8.62 -17.67 -9.17
CA SER A 335 -7.55 -16.96 -8.44
C SER A 335 -6.85 -17.83 -7.40
N ASP A 336 -7.57 -18.82 -6.90
CA ASP A 336 -7.28 -19.63 -5.73
C ASP A 336 -8.07 -20.95 -5.81
N ILE A 337 -7.78 -21.85 -4.88
CA ILE A 337 -8.47 -23.14 -4.75
C ILE A 337 -9.25 -23.13 -3.43
N ASP A 338 -10.57 -23.14 -3.52
CA ASP A 338 -11.44 -23.21 -2.35
C ASP A 338 -11.71 -24.68 -1.98
N ILE A 339 -11.53 -25.02 -0.71
CA ILE A 339 -11.81 -26.35 -0.16
C ILE A 339 -12.79 -26.26 1.00
N ILE A 340 -13.89 -27.00 0.88
CA ILE A 340 -14.82 -27.22 1.99
C ILE A 340 -14.44 -28.52 2.68
N ILE A 341 -14.25 -28.47 4.00
CA ILE A 341 -14.20 -29.65 4.88
C ILE A 341 -15.61 -29.91 5.41
N ALA A 342 -16.05 -31.17 5.37
CA ALA A 342 -17.42 -31.55 5.70
C ALA A 342 -17.77 -31.37 7.18
N ASP A 343 -16.79 -31.48 8.07
CA ASP A 343 -17.01 -31.55 9.52
C ASP A 343 -15.98 -30.75 10.30
N SER A 344 -16.43 -29.86 11.18
CA SER A 344 -15.54 -29.01 11.99
C SER A 344 -14.71 -29.80 13.01
N ARG A 345 -15.11 -31.02 13.36
CA ARG A 345 -14.33 -31.94 14.22
C ARG A 345 -12.98 -32.30 13.60
N ASP A 346 -12.86 -32.20 12.27
CA ASP A 346 -11.61 -32.50 11.55
C ASP A 346 -10.62 -31.32 11.51
N ILE A 347 -11.03 -30.11 11.88
CA ILE A 347 -10.20 -28.91 11.70
C ILE A 347 -8.85 -28.98 12.41
N GLU A 348 -8.83 -29.50 13.64
CA GLU A 348 -7.57 -29.65 14.38
C GLU A 348 -6.61 -30.64 13.68
N ARG A 349 -7.17 -31.71 13.11
CA ARG A 349 -6.43 -32.73 12.35
C ARG A 349 -5.93 -32.13 11.03
N VAL A 350 -6.77 -31.41 10.29
CA VAL A 350 -6.40 -30.71 9.06
C VAL A 350 -5.26 -29.71 9.32
N ASN A 351 -5.34 -28.90 10.38
CA ASN A 351 -4.27 -27.97 10.75
C ASN A 351 -2.93 -28.66 10.97
N ARG A 352 -2.92 -29.82 11.66
CA ARG A 352 -1.69 -30.59 11.87
C ARG A 352 -1.14 -31.13 10.56
N LEU A 353 -1.99 -31.71 9.71
CA LEU A 353 -1.59 -32.34 8.46
C LEU A 353 -1.01 -31.35 7.45
N PHE A 354 -1.59 -30.15 7.38
CA PHE A 354 -1.14 -29.10 6.45
C PHE A 354 -0.13 -28.13 7.06
N ARG A 355 0.40 -28.38 8.26
CA ARG A 355 1.30 -27.44 8.96
C ARG A 355 2.45 -26.87 8.12
N PRO A 356 3.12 -27.63 7.23
CA PRO A 356 4.16 -27.08 6.34
C PRO A 356 3.65 -26.05 5.33
N PHE A 357 2.35 -26.07 5.03
CA PHE A 357 1.68 -25.25 4.01
C PHE A 357 0.82 -24.13 4.62
N ILE A 358 0.62 -24.12 5.94
CA ILE A 358 -0.24 -23.12 6.59
C ILE A 358 0.37 -21.71 6.46
N VAL A 359 -0.42 -20.81 5.91
CA VAL A 359 -0.22 -19.35 5.97
C VAL A 359 -1.04 -18.75 7.12
N GLU A 360 -2.26 -19.25 7.30
CA GLU A 360 -3.19 -18.83 8.34
C GLU A 360 -3.88 -20.06 8.92
N ASP A 361 -3.72 -20.29 10.23
CA ASP A 361 -4.32 -21.43 10.92
C ASP A 361 -5.84 -21.45 10.69
N ILE A 362 -6.37 -22.65 10.50
CA ILE A 362 -7.80 -22.87 10.32
C ILE A 362 -8.47 -22.81 11.69
N ILE A 363 -9.14 -21.69 11.99
CA ILE A 363 -9.83 -21.48 13.26
C ILE A 363 -11.20 -20.87 13.00
N PHE A 364 -12.09 -21.00 13.98
CA PHE A 364 -13.38 -20.31 13.92
C PHE A 364 -13.15 -18.80 13.89
N TYR A 365 -13.67 -18.16 12.85
CA TYR A 365 -13.45 -16.75 12.57
C TYR A 365 -14.78 -16.06 12.25
N PRO A 366 -15.40 -15.38 13.23
CA PRO A 366 -16.61 -14.62 13.00
C PRO A 366 -16.28 -13.26 12.38
N SER A 367 -16.99 -12.92 11.30
CA SER A 367 -17.10 -11.55 10.79
C SER A 367 -18.52 -11.02 10.95
N ARG A 368 -18.79 -9.79 10.50
CA ARG A 368 -20.14 -9.20 10.56
C ARG A 368 -21.18 -9.95 9.75
N THR A 369 -20.81 -10.53 8.61
CA THR A 369 -21.79 -11.06 7.64
C THR A 369 -21.57 -12.52 7.24
N ILE A 370 -20.46 -13.10 7.69
CA ILE A 370 -20.10 -14.51 7.50
C ILE A 370 -19.31 -14.99 8.72
N ARG A 371 -19.55 -16.21 9.17
CA ARG A 371 -18.73 -16.87 10.18
C ARG A 371 -18.51 -18.32 9.76
N SER A 372 -17.31 -18.81 9.97
CA SER A 372 -16.91 -20.17 9.59
C SER A 372 -15.62 -20.53 10.31
N TYR A 373 -15.24 -21.80 10.28
CA TYR A 373 -13.82 -22.12 10.36
C TYR A 373 -13.17 -21.71 9.04
N TYR A 374 -12.13 -20.89 9.13
CA TYR A 374 -11.38 -20.40 7.98
C TYR A 374 -9.89 -20.48 8.24
N GLY A 375 -9.15 -20.91 7.24
CA GLY A 375 -7.70 -20.78 7.19
C GLY A 375 -7.22 -20.74 5.76
N LYS A 376 -5.91 -20.50 5.61
CA LYS A 376 -5.27 -20.38 4.30
C LYS A 376 -4.00 -21.20 4.25
N LEU A 377 -3.84 -21.92 3.17
CA LEU A 377 -2.62 -22.65 2.82
C LEU A 377 -1.97 -22.04 1.57
N SER A 378 -0.68 -22.28 1.41
CA SER A 378 0.05 -22.00 0.17
C SER A 378 0.86 -23.22 -0.25
N ILE A 379 0.57 -23.74 -1.43
CA ILE A 379 1.31 -24.86 -2.04
C ILE A 379 1.86 -24.39 -3.37
N GLY A 380 3.19 -24.29 -3.49
CA GLY A 380 3.83 -23.80 -4.71
C GLY A 380 3.42 -22.38 -5.12
N GLY A 381 3.06 -21.53 -4.14
CA GLY A 381 2.57 -20.16 -4.39
C GLY A 381 1.10 -20.06 -4.81
N ILE A 382 0.38 -21.18 -4.87
CA ILE A 382 -1.06 -21.19 -5.11
C ILE A 382 -1.77 -21.15 -3.76
N ASN A 383 -2.65 -20.17 -3.60
CA ASN A 383 -3.44 -20.02 -2.39
C ASN A 383 -4.57 -21.03 -2.37
N ILE A 384 -4.77 -21.64 -1.21
CA ILE A 384 -5.88 -22.54 -0.94
C ILE A 384 -6.61 -22.03 0.28
N ASP A 385 -7.86 -21.66 0.10
CA ASP A 385 -8.73 -21.23 1.20
C ASP A 385 -9.49 -22.46 1.70
N VAL A 386 -9.37 -22.73 3.01
CA VAL A 386 -10.01 -23.88 3.66
C VAL A 386 -11.12 -23.38 4.55
N ILE A 387 -12.34 -23.86 4.29
CA ILE A 387 -13.56 -23.41 4.95
C ILE A 387 -14.38 -24.59 5.48
N CYS A 388 -15.07 -24.39 6.60
CA CYS A 388 -15.97 -25.37 7.21
C CYS A 388 -17.01 -24.67 8.09
N ASP A 389 -18.18 -25.28 8.27
CA ASP A 389 -19.32 -24.76 9.04
C ASP A 389 -19.64 -23.29 8.71
N ILE A 390 -19.91 -23.02 7.43
CA ILE A 390 -20.15 -21.67 6.94
C ILE A 390 -21.57 -21.23 7.29
N GLU A 391 -21.68 -20.05 7.88
CA GLU A 391 -22.95 -19.39 8.16
C GLU A 391 -22.93 -17.94 7.66
N ASN A 392 -24.00 -17.52 7.00
CA ASN A 392 -24.16 -16.16 6.52
C ASN A 392 -25.23 -15.42 7.34
N LEU A 393 -24.95 -14.16 7.68
CA LEU A 393 -25.94 -13.28 8.29
C LEU A 393 -26.86 -12.74 7.19
N ILE A 394 -28.12 -13.15 7.21
CA ILE A 394 -29.13 -12.76 6.22
C ILE A 394 -29.83 -11.46 6.61
N SER A 395 -30.22 -11.33 7.88
CA SER A 395 -30.83 -10.13 8.46
C SER A 395 -30.30 -9.92 9.87
N SER A 396 -30.58 -8.77 10.51
CA SER A 396 -30.11 -8.44 11.86
C SER A 396 -30.42 -9.58 12.85
N ASN A 397 -29.40 -10.37 13.17
CA ASN A 397 -29.40 -11.57 14.03
C ASN A 397 -29.89 -12.90 13.42
N CYS A 398 -30.05 -13.03 12.10
CA CYS A 398 -30.39 -14.30 11.46
C CYS A 398 -29.17 -14.91 10.75
N TRP A 399 -28.46 -15.81 11.44
CA TRP A 399 -27.38 -16.62 10.85
C TRP A 399 -27.98 -17.88 10.22
N VAL A 400 -27.73 -18.06 8.92
CA VAL A 400 -28.20 -19.21 8.16
C VAL A 400 -26.99 -20.07 7.76
N PRO A 401 -26.92 -21.34 8.19
CA PRO A 401 -25.87 -22.26 7.77
C PRO A 401 -26.02 -22.64 6.30
N HIS A 402 -24.89 -22.92 5.67
CA HIS A 402 -24.87 -23.60 4.37
C HIS A 402 -25.51 -24.99 4.49
N PRO A 403 -26.09 -25.52 3.40
CA PRO A 403 -26.65 -26.88 3.41
C PRO A 403 -25.58 -27.93 3.70
N THR A 404 -26.00 -29.14 4.06
CA THR A 404 -25.10 -30.29 4.15
C THR A 404 -24.30 -30.44 2.86
N LEU A 405 -22.99 -30.66 2.99
CA LEU A 405 -22.09 -30.81 1.84
C LEU A 405 -22.53 -31.99 0.97
N GLU A 406 -22.81 -31.71 -0.30
CA GLU A 406 -23.05 -32.75 -1.31
C GLU A 406 -21.82 -32.83 -2.21
N ILE A 407 -21.25 -34.02 -2.35
CA ILE A 407 -19.99 -34.24 -3.08
C ILE A 407 -20.27 -35.01 -4.37
N GLU A 408 -19.73 -34.53 -5.48
CA GLU A 408 -19.61 -35.25 -6.75
C GLU A 408 -18.13 -35.50 -7.08
N LYS A 409 -17.82 -36.48 -7.94
CA LYS A 409 -16.44 -36.77 -8.34
C LYS A 409 -16.23 -36.43 -9.81
N ILE A 410 -15.35 -35.49 -10.08
CA ILE A 410 -15.01 -35.03 -11.44
C ILE A 410 -13.65 -35.57 -11.85
N TRP A 411 -13.54 -36.05 -13.10
CA TRP A 411 -12.27 -36.45 -13.68
C TRP A 411 -11.50 -35.23 -14.16
N PHE A 412 -10.26 -35.09 -13.70
CA PHE A 412 -9.35 -34.04 -14.12
C PHE A 412 -7.93 -34.61 -14.20
N TYR A 413 -7.31 -34.51 -15.39
CA TYR A 413 -6.00 -35.12 -15.69
C TYR A 413 -5.90 -36.60 -15.25
N GLY A 414 -6.93 -37.40 -15.55
CA GLY A 414 -6.94 -38.82 -15.23
C GLY A 414 -7.07 -39.16 -13.73
N VAL A 415 -7.41 -38.18 -12.89
CA VAL A 415 -7.67 -38.40 -11.44
C VAL A 415 -9.08 -37.91 -11.10
N LYS A 416 -9.78 -38.64 -10.22
CA LYS A 416 -11.08 -38.21 -9.67
C LYS A 416 -10.89 -37.34 -8.43
N TYR A 417 -11.35 -36.10 -8.50
CA TYR A 417 -11.38 -35.17 -7.38
C TYR A 417 -12.79 -34.96 -6.86
N PRO A 418 -12.98 -34.87 -5.53
CA PRO A 418 -14.26 -34.47 -4.97
C PRO A 418 -14.48 -32.98 -5.22
N THR A 419 -15.65 -32.64 -5.77
CA THR A 419 -16.14 -31.27 -5.92
C THR A 419 -17.51 -31.18 -5.27
N THR A 420 -17.94 -29.98 -4.90
CA THR A 420 -19.32 -29.73 -4.50
C THR A 420 -20.28 -30.17 -5.60
N SER A 421 -21.50 -30.58 -5.30
CA SER A 421 -22.50 -30.84 -6.34
C SER A 421 -23.01 -29.51 -6.91
N LEU A 422 -23.44 -29.48 -8.18
CA LEU A 422 -24.14 -28.31 -8.73
C LEU A 422 -25.43 -27.97 -7.95
N GLY A 423 -26.05 -28.98 -7.33
CA GLY A 423 -27.22 -28.80 -6.46
C GLY A 423 -26.88 -28.06 -5.17
N PHE A 424 -25.75 -28.40 -4.55
CA PHE A 424 -25.20 -27.71 -3.39
C PHE A 424 -24.87 -26.25 -3.72
N GLU A 425 -24.12 -26.01 -4.80
CA GLU A 425 -23.72 -24.65 -5.20
C GLU A 425 -24.95 -23.75 -5.43
N ARG A 426 -25.99 -24.26 -6.09
CA ARG A 426 -27.26 -23.52 -6.30
C ARG A 426 -27.98 -23.20 -4.98
N LYS A 427 -27.96 -24.11 -4.01
CA LYS A 427 -28.56 -23.87 -2.69
C LYS A 427 -27.80 -22.78 -1.94
N VAL A 428 -26.47 -22.78 -2.01
CA VAL A 428 -25.62 -21.73 -1.43
C VAL A 428 -25.88 -20.38 -2.11
N GLU A 429 -25.95 -20.35 -3.44
CA GLU A 429 -26.24 -19.13 -4.20
C GLU A 429 -27.57 -18.48 -3.78
N ASN A 430 -28.62 -19.27 -3.56
CA ASN A 430 -29.90 -18.77 -3.07
C ASN A 430 -29.80 -18.09 -1.68
N ILE A 431 -28.94 -18.60 -0.78
CA ILE A 431 -28.69 -17.97 0.53
C ILE A 431 -28.00 -16.62 0.32
N LEU A 432 -27.01 -16.55 -0.58
CA LEU A 432 -26.26 -15.33 -0.86
C LEU A 432 -27.13 -14.26 -1.55
N VAL A 433 -27.98 -14.63 -2.50
CA VAL A 433 -28.93 -13.71 -3.14
C VAL A 433 -29.91 -13.14 -2.11
N LYS A 434 -30.43 -13.97 -1.20
CA LYS A 434 -31.31 -13.51 -0.13
C LYS A 434 -30.61 -12.51 0.79
N LYS A 435 -29.34 -12.76 1.14
CA LYS A 435 -28.51 -11.83 1.91
C LYS A 435 -28.41 -10.47 1.22
N GLU A 436 -28.08 -10.45 -0.08
CA GLU A 436 -27.93 -9.18 -0.82
C GLU A 436 -29.23 -8.39 -0.89
N PHE A 437 -30.36 -9.08 -1.06
CA PHE A 437 -31.68 -8.46 -1.06
C PHE A 437 -32.01 -7.82 0.30
N GLU A 438 -31.89 -8.57 1.40
CA GLU A 438 -32.23 -8.10 2.75
C GLU A 438 -31.28 -6.99 3.27
N GLN A 439 -30.03 -6.95 2.80
CA GLN A 439 -29.07 -5.90 3.15
C GLN A 439 -29.22 -4.62 2.31
N SER A 440 -30.09 -4.64 1.29
CA SER A 440 -30.38 -3.49 0.44
C SER A 440 -31.52 -2.60 0.98
N PHE A 441 -32.17 -3.02 2.07
CA PHE A 441 -33.22 -2.31 2.81
C PHE A 441 -32.77 -2.06 4.25
#